data_AF-A0A3A6HBN3-F1
#
_entry.id   AF-A0A3A6HBN3-F1
#
_cell.length_a   1.000
_cell.length_b   1.000
_cell.length_c   1.000
_cell.angle_alpha   90.00
_cell.angle_beta   90.00
_cell.angle_gamma   90.00
#
_symmetry.space_group_name_H-M   'P 1'
#
loop_
_entity.id
_entity.type
_entity.pdbx_description
1 polymer ?
#
loop_
_entity_poly.entity_id
_entity_poly.type
_entity_poly.pdbx_seq_one_letter_code
_entity_poly.pdbx_strand_id
1 'polypeptide(L)'
;MKNEENDYSVGLLGMDGIYAGATIKFISKQIVIGRDPRECNVILLGNKISRKHCVIWYDRQEGMYAVKDCSVNGVFQENGERMQKNIPVFLKKQSVIYIATPENSFKLM
;
A
#
# COMPACT_ATOMS: atom_id res chain seq x y z
N MET A 1 -24.12 -19.62 -15.94
CA MET A 1 -22.67 -19.75 -15.60
C MET A 1 -22.21 -18.40 -15.11
N LYS A 2 -21.81 -18.30 -13.85
CA LYS A 2 -21.30 -17.04 -13.28
C LYS A 2 -19.96 -16.77 -13.94
N ASN A 3 -19.84 -15.62 -14.59
CA ASN A 3 -18.57 -15.14 -15.10
C ASN A 3 -17.65 -14.95 -13.89
N GLU A 4 -16.60 -15.77 -13.81
CA GLU A 4 -15.45 -15.52 -12.97
C GLU A 4 -14.80 -14.23 -13.48
N GLU A 5 -15.24 -13.08 -12.97
CA GLU A 5 -14.46 -11.86 -13.06
C GLU A 5 -13.13 -12.14 -12.36
N ASN A 6 -12.07 -12.26 -13.16
CA ASN A 6 -10.70 -12.48 -12.73
C ASN A 6 -10.38 -11.59 -11.52
N ASP A 7 -10.26 -12.21 -10.33
CA ASP A 7 -9.91 -11.58 -9.05
C ASP A 7 -8.42 -11.14 -9.00
N TYR A 8 -7.84 -10.82 -10.17
CA TYR A 8 -6.44 -10.47 -10.39
C TYR A 8 -6.21 -8.95 -10.60
N SER A 9 -7.25 -8.12 -10.47
CA SER A 9 -7.18 -6.68 -10.79
C SER A 9 -6.88 -5.77 -9.59
N VAL A 10 -6.78 -6.32 -8.37
CA VAL A 10 -6.61 -5.55 -7.13
C VAL A 10 -5.28 -5.94 -6.47
N GLY A 11 -4.42 -4.96 -6.23
CA GLY A 11 -3.07 -5.14 -5.73
C GLY A 11 -2.27 -3.84 -5.79
N LEU A 12 -0.96 -3.95 -5.69
CA LEU A 12 -0.05 -2.83 -5.81
C LEU A 12 0.93 -3.08 -6.95
N LEU A 13 1.30 -2.04 -7.67
CA LEU A 13 2.47 -2.03 -8.54
C LEU A 13 3.56 -1.19 -7.86
N GLY A 14 4.72 -1.78 -7.58
CA GLY A 14 5.87 -1.00 -7.10
C GLY A 14 6.38 -0.11 -8.24
N MET A 15 6.46 1.19 -7.98
CA MET A 15 6.84 2.18 -8.98
C MET A 15 8.36 2.43 -8.93
N ASP A 16 8.93 2.52 -7.72
CA ASP A 16 10.36 2.72 -7.48
C ASP A 16 10.91 1.78 -6.38
N GLY A 17 12.22 1.86 -6.16
CA GLY A 17 12.92 1.14 -5.11
C GLY A 17 13.00 -0.36 -5.36
N ILE A 18 13.11 -1.15 -4.28
CA ILE A 18 13.34 -2.60 -4.37
C ILE A 18 12.17 -3.38 -4.99
N TYR A 19 10.99 -2.76 -5.08
CA TYR A 19 9.80 -3.33 -5.67
C TYR A 19 9.46 -2.73 -7.04
N ALA A 20 10.34 -1.93 -7.65
CA ALA A 20 10.11 -1.35 -8.97
C ALA A 20 9.72 -2.43 -10.00
N GLY A 21 8.56 -2.26 -10.63
CA GLY A 21 7.99 -3.20 -11.60
C GLY A 21 7.31 -4.44 -11.00
N ALA A 22 7.41 -4.67 -9.70
CA ALA A 22 6.80 -5.82 -9.04
C ALA A 22 5.29 -5.60 -8.83
N THR A 23 4.49 -6.61 -9.16
CA THR A 23 3.06 -6.64 -8.81
C THR A 23 2.85 -7.43 -7.51
N ILE A 24 2.28 -6.77 -6.51
CA ILE A 24 1.98 -7.33 -5.20
C ILE A 24 0.49 -7.58 -5.11
N LYS A 25 0.10 -8.86 -5.09
CA LYS A 25 -1.29 -9.27 -4.94
C LYS A 25 -1.67 -9.38 -3.46
N PHE A 26 -2.95 -9.21 -3.17
CA PHE A 26 -3.49 -9.54 -1.86
C PHE A 26 -3.43 -11.05 -1.64
N ILE A 27 -2.45 -11.49 -0.84
CA ILE A 27 -2.40 -12.88 -0.33
C ILE A 27 -3.31 -13.09 0.89
N SER A 28 -3.80 -12.00 1.47
CA SER A 28 -4.71 -11.97 2.62
C SER A 28 -5.67 -10.78 2.48
N LYS A 29 -6.54 -10.54 3.46
CA LYS A 29 -7.45 -9.38 3.46
C LYS A 29 -6.75 -8.01 3.39
N GLN A 30 -5.47 -7.94 3.73
CA GLN A 30 -4.69 -6.71 3.73
C GLN A 30 -3.25 -6.91 3.25
N ILE A 31 -2.66 -5.84 2.75
CA ILE A 31 -1.22 -5.69 2.55
C ILE A 31 -0.69 -4.84 3.71
N VAL A 32 0.35 -5.33 4.37
CA VAL A 32 1.02 -4.65 5.46
C VAL A 32 2.47 -4.42 5.05
N ILE A 33 2.83 -3.16 4.90
CA ILE A 33 4.15 -2.70 4.50
C ILE A 33 4.92 -2.27 5.74
N GLY A 34 6.15 -2.72 5.90
CA GLY A 34 7.03 -2.30 7.00
C GLY A 34 8.33 -3.09 7.04
N ARG A 35 9.19 -2.78 8.01
CA ARG A 35 10.52 -3.43 8.11
C ARG A 35 10.54 -4.75 8.88
N ASP A 36 9.47 -5.10 9.60
CA ASP A 36 9.42 -6.30 10.43
C ASP A 36 8.66 -7.44 9.72
N PRO A 37 9.35 -8.52 9.28
CA PRO A 37 8.71 -9.63 8.57
C PRO A 37 7.78 -10.47 9.43
N ARG A 38 7.75 -10.27 10.75
CA ARG A 38 6.78 -10.92 11.64
C ARG A 38 5.40 -10.26 11.58
N GLU A 39 5.35 -8.98 11.17
CA GLU A 39 4.11 -8.19 11.10
C GLU A 39 3.70 -7.84 9.66
N CYS A 40 4.65 -7.87 8.71
CA CYS A 40 4.47 -7.34 7.35
C CYS A 40 4.60 -8.44 6.30
N ASN A 41 3.85 -8.29 5.20
CA ASN A 41 3.95 -9.15 4.02
C ASN A 41 4.63 -8.46 2.82
N VAL A 42 4.89 -7.15 2.93
CA VAL A 42 5.74 -6.39 2.02
C VAL A 42 6.84 -5.75 2.87
N ILE A 43 8.09 -6.13 2.61
CA ILE A 43 9.21 -5.78 3.46
C ILE A 43 10.01 -4.65 2.84
N LEU A 44 9.99 -3.48 3.46
CA LEU A 44 10.87 -2.38 3.13
C LEU A 44 11.91 -2.22 4.22
N LEU A 45 13.19 -2.24 3.84
CA LEU A 45 14.31 -2.03 4.76
C LEU A 45 14.65 -0.53 4.84
N GLY A 46 15.21 -0.11 5.97
CA GLY A 46 15.68 1.26 6.17
C GLY A 46 15.33 1.82 7.54
N ASN A 47 16.16 2.72 8.04
CA ASN A 47 15.95 3.36 9.35
C ASN A 47 14.67 4.21 9.40
N LYS A 48 14.24 4.77 8.26
CA LYS A 48 13.01 5.55 8.14
C LYS A 48 11.74 4.69 8.05
N ILE A 49 11.87 3.39 7.80
CA ILE A 49 10.71 2.50 7.69
C ILE A 49 10.34 1.97 9.08
N SER A 50 9.12 2.21 9.54
CA SER A 50 8.59 1.64 10.80
C SER A 50 8.36 0.12 10.67
N ARG A 51 8.40 -0.60 11.81
CA ARG A 51 8.18 -2.06 11.86
C ARG A 51 6.90 -2.47 11.13
N LYS A 52 5.82 -1.72 11.39
CA LYS A 52 4.57 -1.68 10.64
C LYS A 52 4.34 -0.25 10.18
N HIS A 53 4.48 0.01 8.89
CA HIS A 53 4.48 1.35 8.32
C HIS A 53 3.12 1.74 7.77
N CYS A 54 2.57 0.89 6.91
CA CYS A 54 1.34 1.16 6.18
C CYS A 54 0.49 -0.10 6.11
N VAL A 55 -0.82 0.06 6.26
CA VAL A 55 -1.80 -1.02 6.06
C VAL A 55 -2.74 -0.61 4.94
N ILE A 56 -2.95 -1.52 4.00
CA ILE A 56 -3.78 -1.28 2.82
C ILE A 56 -4.76 -2.43 2.69
N TRP A 57 -6.03 -2.12 2.47
CA TRP A 57 -7.06 -3.09 2.08
C TRP A 57 -7.96 -2.49 1.01
N TYR A 58 -8.68 -3.36 0.30
CA TYR A 58 -9.59 -2.94 -0.74
C TYR A 58 -11.04 -3.15 -0.28
N ASP A 59 -11.80 -2.07 -0.23
CA ASP A 59 -13.24 -2.12 -0.03
C ASP A 59 -13.91 -2.43 -1.37
N ARG A 60 -14.41 -3.67 -1.50
CA ARG A 60 -15.08 -4.13 -2.72
C ARG A 60 -16.46 -3.52 -2.92
N GLN A 61 -17.11 -3.02 -1.86
CA GLN A 61 -18.43 -2.39 -1.99
C GLN A 61 -18.27 -1.00 -2.61
N GLU A 62 -17.30 -0.24 -2.11
CA GLU A 62 -17.02 1.13 -2.58
C GLU A 62 -16.07 1.16 -3.79
N GLY A 63 -15.39 0.06 -4.09
CA GLY A 63 -14.40 -0.02 -5.16
C GLY A 63 -13.13 0.80 -4.89
N MET A 64 -12.83 1.08 -3.61
CA MET A 64 -11.73 1.95 -3.18
C MET A 64 -10.71 1.21 -2.31
N TYR A 65 -9.49 1.72 -2.31
CA TYR A 65 -8.47 1.32 -1.35
C TYR A 65 -8.58 2.16 -0.09
N ALA A 66 -8.51 1.52 1.06
CA ALA A 66 -8.26 2.22 2.31
C ALA A 66 -6.77 2.07 2.66
N VAL A 67 -6.10 3.21 2.82
CA VAL A 67 -4.67 3.30 3.14
C VAL A 67 -4.53 3.94 4.51
N LYS A 68 -3.86 3.26 5.44
CA LYS A 68 -3.67 3.74 6.81
C LYS A 68 -2.19 3.83 7.17
N ASP A 69 -1.72 5.05 7.41
CA ASP A 69 -0.39 5.31 7.99
C ASP A 69 -0.35 4.84 9.45
N CYS A 70 0.61 4.00 9.81
CA CYS A 70 0.88 3.52 11.17
C CYS A 70 2.26 3.99 11.69
N SER A 71 2.97 4.78 10.90
CA SER A 71 4.41 4.98 11.00
C SER A 71 4.84 6.23 11.77
N VAL A 72 6.14 6.40 11.95
CA VAL A 72 6.73 7.66 12.44
C VAL A 72 6.94 8.67 11.30
N ASN A 73 7.37 8.20 10.12
CA ASN A 73 7.85 9.05 9.03
C ASN A 73 6.83 9.32 7.91
N GLY A 74 5.62 8.76 8.02
CA GLY A 74 4.49 9.12 7.20
C GLY A 74 4.30 8.27 5.95
N VAL A 75 3.05 8.25 5.50
CA VAL A 75 2.63 7.85 4.16
C VAL A 75 2.11 9.09 3.43
N PHE A 76 2.45 9.24 2.16
CA PHE A 76 2.15 10.44 1.39
C PHE A 76 1.38 10.09 0.12
N GLN A 77 0.51 11.00 -0.31
CA GLN A 77 -0.17 10.95 -1.61
C GLN A 77 0.69 11.59 -2.71
N GLU A 78 0.31 11.41 -3.97
CA GLU A 78 1.01 11.98 -5.15
C GLU A 78 1.15 13.51 -5.13
N ASN A 79 0.20 14.22 -4.53
CA ASN A 79 0.29 15.67 -4.33
C ASN A 79 1.28 16.09 -3.21
N GLY A 80 1.97 15.14 -2.57
CA GLY A 80 2.88 15.38 -1.45
C GLY A 80 2.19 15.52 -0.09
N GLU A 81 0.86 15.40 -0.04
CA GLU A 81 0.11 15.49 1.22
C GLU A 81 0.41 14.27 2.11
N ARG A 82 0.79 14.55 3.35
CA ARG A 82 0.98 13.52 4.37
C ARG A 82 -0.37 13.07 4.92
N MET A 83 -0.63 11.77 4.85
CA MET A 83 -1.82 11.18 5.46
C MET A 83 -1.79 11.32 6.98
N GLN A 84 -2.95 11.53 7.59
CA GLN A 84 -3.06 11.54 9.04
C GLN A 84 -2.80 10.14 9.62
N LYS A 85 -1.90 10.06 10.59
CA LYS A 85 -1.54 8.81 11.25
C LYS A 85 -2.76 8.14 11.91
N ASN A 86 -2.88 6.83 11.75
CA ASN A 86 -3.92 5.94 12.25
C ASN A 86 -5.34 6.19 11.72
N ILE A 87 -5.53 7.13 10.79
CA ILE A 87 -6.82 7.38 10.14
C ILE A 87 -6.74 6.84 8.70
N PRO A 88 -7.65 5.94 8.29
CA PRO A 88 -7.70 5.48 6.91
C PRO A 88 -8.07 6.61 5.95
N VAL A 89 -7.33 6.71 4.85
CA VAL A 89 -7.65 7.55 3.69
C VAL A 89 -8.14 6.65 2.56
N PHE A 90 -9.29 6.98 1.98
CA PHE A 90 -9.87 6.23 0.87
C PHE A 90 -9.38 6.79 -0.46
N LEU A 91 -8.68 5.95 -1.22
CA LEU A 91 -8.05 6.28 -2.49
C LEU A 91 -8.62 5.42 -3.61
N LYS A 92 -8.71 6.02 -4.80
CA LYS A 92 -9.16 5.30 -5.98
C LYS A 92 -8.05 4.37 -6.50
N LYS A 93 -8.44 3.43 -7.34
CA LYS A 93 -7.51 2.75 -8.25
C LYS A 93 -6.69 3.79 -9.02
N GLN A 94 -5.48 3.40 -9.38
CA GLN A 94 -4.46 4.18 -10.07
C GLN A 94 -3.81 5.30 -9.25
N SER A 95 -4.27 5.58 -8.02
CA SER A 95 -3.56 6.48 -7.11
C SER A 95 -2.17 5.95 -6.74
N VAL A 96 -1.22 6.85 -6.50
CA VAL A 96 0.14 6.53 -6.04
C VAL A 96 0.32 6.97 -4.59
N ILE A 97 0.95 6.10 -3.80
CA ILE A 97 1.34 6.39 -2.41
C ILE A 97 2.85 6.22 -2.24
N TYR A 98 3.40 6.96 -1.28
CA TYR A 98 4.82 6.94 -0.94
C TYR A 98 5.01 6.59 0.53
N ILE A 99 5.98 5.73 0.82
CA ILE A 99 6.25 5.19 2.15
C ILE A 99 7.55 5.81 2.68
N ALA A 100 7.45 6.77 3.59
CA ALA A 100 8.56 7.54 4.19
C ALA A 100 9.43 8.38 3.24
N THR A 101 9.71 7.90 2.03
CA THR A 101 10.56 8.54 1.02
C THR A 101 9.98 8.32 -0.38
N PRO A 102 10.29 9.20 -1.35
CA PRO A 102 9.85 9.03 -2.75
C PRO A 102 10.33 7.71 -3.39
N GLU A 103 11.47 7.18 -2.94
CA GLU A 103 12.07 5.93 -3.43
C GLU A 103 11.24 4.68 -3.10
N ASN A 104 10.24 4.79 -2.23
CA ASN A 104 9.36 3.69 -1.85
C ASN A 104 7.93 4.02 -2.26
N SER A 105 7.62 3.85 -3.53
CA SER A 105 6.35 4.27 -4.14
C SER A 105 5.57 3.06 -4.68
N PHE A 106 4.25 3.10 -4.49
CA PHE A 106 3.34 2.04 -4.95
C PHE A 106 2.09 2.64 -5.59
N LYS A 107 1.69 2.10 -6.73
CA LYS A 107 0.44 2.42 -7.41
C LYS A 107 -0.63 1.39 -7.05
N LEU A 108 -1.82 1.86 -6.71
CA LEU A 108 -2.97 1.04 -6.35
C LEU A 108 -3.64 0.52 -7.63
N MET A 109 -3.82 -0.79 -7.80
CA MET A 109 -4.30 -1.38 -9.07
C MET A 109 -5.80 -1.63 -9.12
#